data_AF-A0A8J7M152-F1
#
_entry.id   AF-A0A8J7M152-F1
#
_cell.length_a   1.000
_cell.length_b   1.000
_cell.length_c   1.000
_cell.angle_alpha   90.00
_cell.angle_beta   90.00
_cell.angle_gamma   90.00
#
_symmetry.space_group_name_H-M   'P 1'
#
loop_
_entity.id
_entity.type
_entity.pdbx_description
1 polymer ?
#
loop_
_entity_poly.entity_id
_entity_poly.type
_entity_poly.pdbx_seq_one_letter_code
_entity_poly.pdbx_strand_id
1 'polypeptide(L)'
;MHAMRNLEIVWEDLLEAFENPDPDLVYFLDRETGEVFSVPAEFDDDPIWDEVELQEERYLEIPPFDYGQERQMIHAFIQNVENEGLKGMLVRAFIGKSHFARLSEILSFYPEEQERFHSMKEELLTGRAGEWLEEHDIFPPERPEQY
;
A
#
# COMPACT_ATOMS: atom_id res chain seq x y z
N MET A 1 -28.78 -3.58 -9.52
CA MET A 1 -28.67 -4.36 -8.27
C MET A 1 -27.32 -5.04 -8.35
N HIS A 2 -26.26 -4.38 -7.87
CA HIS A 2 -24.93 -4.97 -7.85
C HIS A 2 -24.96 -6.09 -6.80
N ALA A 3 -24.73 -7.33 -7.25
CA ALA A 3 -24.63 -8.46 -6.36
C ALA A 3 -23.38 -8.26 -5.50
N MET A 4 -23.58 -8.00 -4.22
CA MET A 4 -22.50 -7.90 -3.24
C MET A 4 -21.77 -9.26 -3.20
N ARG A 5 -20.48 -9.26 -3.54
CA ARG A 5 -19.63 -10.46 -3.54
C ARG A 5 -18.82 -10.46 -2.24
N ASN A 6 -19.11 -11.43 -1.36
CA ASN A 6 -18.26 -11.72 -0.21
C ASN A 6 -17.04 -12.51 -0.70
N LEU A 7 -15.85 -11.91 -0.66
CA LEU A 7 -14.60 -12.51 -1.11
C LEU A 7 -13.62 -12.64 0.05
N GLU A 8 -13.07 -13.83 0.26
CA GLU A 8 -11.98 -14.05 1.23
C GLU A 8 -10.69 -13.45 0.67
N ILE A 9 -10.55 -12.13 0.84
CA ILE A 9 -9.36 -11.40 0.42
C ILE A 9 -8.35 -11.45 1.57
N VAL A 10 -7.13 -11.87 1.26
CA VAL A 10 -6.02 -11.77 2.19
C VAL A 10 -5.61 -10.30 2.29
N TRP A 11 -5.98 -9.66 3.40
CA TRP A 11 -5.73 -8.24 3.60
C TRP A 11 -4.23 -7.90 3.53
N GLU A 12 -3.39 -8.78 4.08
CA GLU A 12 -1.94 -8.61 4.09
C GLU A 12 -1.38 -8.52 2.66
N ASP A 13 -1.80 -9.42 1.76
CA ASP A 13 -1.35 -9.42 0.35
C ASP A 13 -1.81 -8.15 -0.39
N LEU A 14 -3.03 -7.67 -0.09
CA LEU A 14 -3.54 -6.42 -0.66
C LEU A 14 -2.71 -5.23 -0.17
N LEU A 15 -2.41 -5.16 1.14
CA LEU A 15 -1.57 -4.09 1.70
C LEU A 15 -0.15 -4.14 1.13
N GLU A 16 0.43 -5.33 0.95
CA GLU A 16 1.75 -5.50 0.33
C GLU A 16 1.77 -4.96 -1.11
N ALA A 17 0.72 -5.25 -1.89
CA ALA A 17 0.56 -4.70 -3.24
C ALA A 17 0.51 -3.16 -3.25
N PHE A 18 -0.25 -2.54 -2.32
CA PHE A 18 -0.30 -1.09 -2.17
C PHE A 18 1.01 -0.49 -1.63
N GLU A 19 1.81 -1.26 -0.91
CA GLU A 19 3.10 -0.85 -0.33
C GLU A 19 4.26 -1.00 -1.32
N ASN A 20 4.15 -1.84 -2.34
CA ASN A 20 5.27 -2.12 -3.23
C ASN A 20 5.65 -0.91 -4.12
N PRO A 21 6.86 -0.32 -3.95
CA PRO A 21 7.31 0.81 -4.74
C PRO A 21 7.83 0.42 -6.14
N ASP A 22 7.99 -0.87 -6.44
CA ASP A 22 8.57 -1.37 -7.68
C ASP A 22 7.65 -1.07 -8.88
N PRO A 23 8.06 -0.18 -9.81
CA PRO A 23 7.25 0.14 -10.98
C PRO A 23 7.23 -0.98 -12.02
N ASP A 24 8.11 -1.98 -11.92
CA ASP A 24 8.21 -3.09 -12.87
C ASP A 24 7.28 -4.26 -12.50
N LEU A 25 6.54 -4.15 -11.39
CA LEU A 25 5.55 -5.12 -10.93
C LEU A 25 4.17 -4.46 -10.83
N VAL A 26 3.20 -5.01 -11.55
CA VAL A 26 1.80 -4.59 -11.50
C VAL A 26 1.00 -5.63 -10.75
N TYR A 27 0.19 -5.19 -9.79
CA TYR A 27 -0.59 -6.08 -8.95
C TYR A 27 -2.04 -6.13 -9.39
N PHE A 28 -2.63 -7.31 -9.32
CA PHE A 28 -4.03 -7.55 -9.66
C PHE A 28 -4.73 -8.32 -8.54
N LEU A 29 -6.01 -7.99 -8.34
CA LEU A 29 -6.94 -8.74 -7.49
C LEU A 29 -7.89 -9.53 -8.38
N ASP A 30 -7.92 -10.85 -8.20
CA ASP A 30 -8.96 -11.71 -8.77
C ASP A 30 -10.24 -11.59 -7.94
N ARG A 31 -11.29 -11.02 -8.53
CA ARG A 31 -12.57 -10.84 -7.84
C ARG A 31 -13.47 -12.09 -7.81
N GLU A 32 -13.05 -13.19 -8.42
CA GLU A 32 -13.74 -14.48 -8.26
C GLU A 32 -13.19 -15.23 -7.05
N THR A 33 -11.88 -15.17 -6.82
CA THR A 33 -11.20 -15.94 -5.77
C THR A 33 -10.83 -15.10 -4.55
N GLY A 34 -10.60 -13.80 -4.71
CA GLY A 34 -10.03 -12.91 -3.69
C GLY A 34 -8.50 -12.92 -3.65
N GLU A 35 -7.85 -13.59 -4.61
CA GLU A 35 -6.39 -13.74 -4.67
C GLU A 35 -5.71 -12.48 -5.24
N VAL A 36 -4.64 -12.04 -4.59
CA VAL A 36 -3.78 -10.95 -5.07
C VAL A 36 -2.52 -11.55 -5.69
N PHE A 37 -2.20 -11.15 -6.92
CA PHE A 37 -1.00 -11.62 -7.63
C PHE A 37 -0.32 -10.48 -8.37
N SER A 38 0.99 -10.63 -8.63
CA SER A 38 1.80 -9.64 -9.34
C SER A 38 2.24 -10.14 -10.72
N VAL A 39 2.19 -9.28 -11.71
CA VAL A 39 2.63 -9.53 -13.08
C VAL A 39 3.74 -8.53 -13.42
N PRO A 40 4.90 -8.97 -13.95
CA PRO A 40 5.94 -8.05 -14.37
C PRO A 40 5.51 -7.21 -15.58
N ALA A 41 5.69 -5.89 -15.50
CA ALA A 41 5.38 -4.93 -16.55
C ALA A 41 6.34 -5.03 -17.75
N GLU A 42 7.55 -5.57 -17.57
CA GLU A 42 8.56 -5.66 -18.63
C GLU A 42 8.22 -6.70 -19.71
N PHE A 43 7.27 -7.60 -19.47
CA PHE A 43 6.87 -8.66 -20.40
C PHE A 43 5.47 -8.42 -20.97
N ASP A 44 5.30 -7.33 -21.73
CA ASP A 44 4.04 -7.00 -22.43
C ASP A 44 3.58 -8.08 -23.45
N ASP A 45 4.48 -9.00 -23.83
CA ASP A 45 4.18 -10.19 -24.66
C ASP A 45 3.86 -11.46 -23.82
N ASP A 46 3.72 -11.35 -22.50
CA ASP A 46 3.34 -12.48 -21.64
C ASP A 46 1.83 -12.78 -21.81
N PRO A 47 1.44 -14.04 -22.06
CA PRO A 47 0.02 -14.43 -22.21
C PRO A 47 -0.86 -14.07 -21.00
N ILE A 48 -0.27 -13.79 -19.83
CA ILE A 48 -1.00 -13.28 -18.67
C ILE A 48 -1.60 -11.89 -18.96
N TRP A 49 -0.90 -11.00 -19.68
CA TRP A 49 -1.43 -9.67 -20.00
C TRP A 49 -2.65 -9.76 -20.92
N ASP A 50 -2.58 -10.61 -21.94
CA ASP A 50 -3.73 -10.92 -22.80
C ASP A 50 -4.92 -11.47 -21.97
N GLU A 51 -4.65 -12.35 -21.00
CA GLU A 51 -5.69 -12.90 -20.13
C GLU A 51 -6.34 -11.85 -19.23
N VAL A 52 -5.53 -10.98 -18.62
CA VAL A 52 -5.99 -9.88 -17.77
C VAL A 52 -6.80 -8.87 -18.57
N GLU A 53 -6.35 -8.49 -19.77
CA GLU A 53 -7.10 -7.60 -20.66
C GLU A 53 -8.43 -8.22 -21.12
N LEU A 54 -8.44 -9.52 -21.48
CA LEU A 54 -9.65 -10.23 -21.87
C LEU A 54 -10.64 -10.41 -20.70
N GLN A 55 -10.13 -10.43 -19.47
CA GLN A 55 -10.90 -10.60 -18.24
C GLN A 55 -10.81 -9.36 -17.33
N GLU A 56 -10.86 -8.16 -17.90
CA GLU A 56 -10.84 -6.87 -17.17
C GLU A 56 -11.97 -6.79 -16.12
N GLU A 57 -13.08 -7.49 -16.37
CA GLU A 57 -14.19 -7.55 -15.42
C GLU A 57 -13.91 -8.45 -14.23
N ARG A 58 -12.91 -9.36 -14.29
CA ARG A 58 -12.53 -10.29 -13.21
C ARG A 58 -11.29 -9.80 -12.47
N TYR A 59 -10.26 -9.40 -13.20
CA TYR A 59 -8.99 -8.97 -12.63
C TYR A 59 -8.99 -7.45 -12.49
N LEU A 60 -8.91 -6.99 -11.25
CA LEU A 60 -8.82 -5.57 -10.95
C LEU A 60 -7.36 -5.19 -10.72
N GLU A 61 -6.87 -4.23 -11.50
CA GLU A 61 -5.56 -3.65 -11.29
C GLU A 61 -5.53 -2.88 -9.96
N ILE A 62 -4.58 -3.21 -9.11
CA ILE A 62 -4.35 -2.53 -7.84
C ILE A 62 -3.53 -1.26 -8.12
N PRO A 63 -3.96 -0.09 -7.62
CA PRO A 63 -3.25 1.15 -7.81
C PRO A 63 -1.81 1.07 -7.32
N PRO A 64 -0.83 1.60 -8.08
CA PRO A 64 0.56 1.56 -7.68
C PRO A 64 0.83 2.42 -6.44
N PHE A 65 2.02 2.23 -5.88
CA PHE A 65 2.52 2.99 -4.74
C PHE A 65 2.42 4.51 -4.95
N ASP A 66 1.75 5.18 -4.02
CA ASP A 66 1.57 6.63 -4.08
C ASP A 66 2.69 7.32 -3.30
N TYR A 67 3.78 7.61 -4.03
CA TYR A 67 4.91 8.38 -3.53
C TYR A 67 4.52 9.77 -2.98
N GLY A 68 3.40 10.34 -3.45
CA GLY A 68 2.88 11.62 -2.98
C GLY A 68 2.28 11.51 -1.58
N GLN A 69 1.38 10.55 -1.38
CA GLN A 69 0.80 10.25 -0.06
C GLN A 69 1.85 9.79 0.93
N GLU A 70 2.78 8.91 0.53
CA GLU A 70 3.85 8.48 1.43
C GLU A 70 4.69 9.68 1.90
N ARG A 71 5.09 10.56 0.98
CA ARG A 71 5.82 11.78 1.34
C ARG A 71 5.01 12.69 2.27
N GLN A 72 3.72 12.81 2.06
CA GLN A 72 2.85 13.61 2.92
C GLN A 72 2.74 13.00 4.32
N MET A 73 2.59 11.67 4.41
CA MET A 73 2.57 10.92 5.67
C MET A 73 3.89 11.06 6.42
N ILE A 74 5.03 10.84 5.75
CA ILE A 74 6.36 11.05 6.33
C ILE A 74 6.51 12.48 6.84
N HIS A 75 6.09 13.47 6.06
CA HIS A 75 6.14 14.87 6.49
C HIS A 75 5.28 15.10 7.74
N ALA A 76 4.06 14.57 7.79
CA ALA A 76 3.18 14.66 8.96
C ALA A 76 3.79 13.98 10.19
N PHE A 77 4.37 12.79 10.03
CA PHE A 77 5.10 12.08 11.08
C PHE A 77 6.22 12.95 11.66
N ILE A 78 7.11 13.47 10.79
CA ILE A 78 8.22 14.34 11.21
C ILE A 78 7.74 15.58 11.98
N GLN A 79 6.60 16.16 11.61
CA GLN A 79 6.05 17.30 12.33
C GLN A 79 5.58 16.95 13.75
N ASN A 80 5.06 15.74 13.94
CA ASN A 80 4.53 15.22 15.21
C ASN A 80 5.58 14.52 16.09
N VAL A 81 6.84 14.41 15.64
CA VAL A 81 7.94 13.95 16.49
C VAL A 81 8.24 15.00 17.56
N GLU A 82 8.11 14.60 18.83
CA GLU A 82 8.35 15.47 19.99
C GLU A 82 9.84 15.72 20.23
N ASN A 83 10.67 14.72 19.93
CA ASN A 83 12.12 14.82 20.10
C ASN A 83 12.72 15.74 19.01
N GLU A 84 13.08 16.96 19.38
CA GLU A 84 13.65 17.96 18.46
C GLU A 84 14.95 17.48 17.77
N GLY A 85 15.76 16.67 18.45
CA GLY A 85 16.99 16.10 17.90
C GLY A 85 16.69 15.11 16.78
N LEU A 86 15.77 14.18 17.04
CA LEU A 86 15.27 13.22 16.04
C LEU A 86 14.58 13.93 14.89
N LYS A 87 13.69 14.89 15.18
CA LYS A 87 13.01 15.71 14.18
C LYS A 87 14.02 16.38 13.24
N GLY A 88 15.08 16.98 13.79
CA GLY A 88 16.15 17.57 12.99
C GLY A 88 16.92 16.55 12.12
N MET A 89 17.13 15.32 12.60
CA MET A 89 17.71 14.24 11.80
C MET A 89 16.79 13.81 10.66
N LEU A 90 15.50 13.59 10.95
CA LEU A 90 14.52 13.18 9.96
C LEU A 90 14.27 14.25 8.89
N VAL A 91 14.17 15.53 9.28
CA VAL A 91 14.06 16.65 8.32
C VAL A 91 15.24 16.65 7.34
N ARG A 92 16.46 16.40 7.83
CA ARG A 92 17.65 16.33 6.97
C ARG A 92 17.64 15.08 6.08
N ALA A 93 17.20 13.94 6.60
CA ALA A 93 17.04 12.72 5.82
C ALA A 93 15.98 12.86 4.72
N PHE A 94 14.94 13.66 4.98
CA PHE A 94 13.86 13.99 4.04
C PHE A 94 14.27 14.98 2.93
N ILE A 95 15.53 15.41 2.86
CA ILE A 95 16.08 16.24 1.78
C ILE A 95 17.13 15.44 0.97
N GLY A 96 16.70 14.73 -0.08
CA GLY A 96 17.55 14.00 -1.04
C GLY A 96 17.04 12.62 -1.49
N LYS A 97 17.27 12.25 -2.76
CA LYS A 97 16.73 11.09 -3.53
C LYS A 97 16.54 9.71 -2.82
N SER A 98 17.14 9.43 -1.67
CA SER A 98 16.96 8.19 -0.88
C SER A 98 16.50 8.50 0.55
N HIS A 99 15.33 9.14 0.65
CA HIS A 99 14.75 9.59 1.92
C HIS A 99 14.29 8.40 2.79
N PHE A 100 13.68 7.39 2.17
CA PHE A 100 13.07 6.27 2.88
C PHE A 100 14.11 5.39 3.58
N ALA A 101 15.17 4.97 2.87
CA ALA A 101 16.23 4.15 3.45
C ALA A 101 16.92 4.86 4.63
N ARG A 102 17.19 6.16 4.52
CA ARG A 102 17.78 6.96 5.60
C ARG A 102 16.82 7.15 6.77
N LEU A 103 15.53 7.31 6.51
CA LEU A 103 14.52 7.45 7.55
C LEU A 103 14.41 6.14 8.33
N SER A 104 14.32 4.99 7.65
CA SER A 104 14.28 3.67 8.28
C SER A 104 15.55 3.39 9.10
N GLU A 105 16.73 3.74 8.57
CA GLU A 105 17.99 3.63 9.31
C GLU A 105 17.97 4.46 10.60
N ILE A 106 17.51 5.71 10.55
CA ILE A 106 17.39 6.56 11.75
C ILE A 106 16.39 5.96 12.74
N LEU A 107 15.20 5.56 12.26
CA LEU A 107 14.14 5.00 13.10
C LEU A 107 14.54 3.67 13.76
N SER A 108 15.45 2.90 13.17
CA SER A 108 15.97 1.68 13.80
C SER A 108 16.65 1.93 15.16
N PHE A 109 17.09 3.17 15.42
CA PHE A 109 17.65 3.58 16.72
C PHE A 109 16.57 4.08 17.71
N TYR A 110 15.33 4.25 17.26
CA TYR A 110 14.19 4.78 18.03
C TYR A 110 12.98 3.85 17.86
N PRO A 111 12.95 2.68 18.55
CA PRO A 111 11.92 1.66 18.32
C PRO A 111 10.48 2.18 18.54
N GLU A 112 10.27 3.04 19.54
CA GLU A 112 8.95 3.65 19.79
C GLU A 112 8.48 4.52 18.60
N GLU A 113 9.38 5.28 18.00
CA GLU A 113 9.06 6.14 16.85
C GLU A 113 8.96 5.31 15.56
N GLN A 114 9.72 4.22 15.46
CA GLN A 114 9.59 3.25 14.38
C GLN A 114 8.21 2.57 14.39
N GLU A 115 7.76 2.10 15.56
CA GLU A 115 6.41 1.53 15.72
C GLU A 115 5.34 2.56 15.35
N ARG A 116 5.45 3.80 15.84
CA ARG A 116 4.52 4.88 15.44
C ARG A 116 4.51 5.12 13.94
N PHE A 117 5.67 5.13 13.29
CA PHE A 117 5.77 5.30 11.85
C PHE A 117 5.11 4.13 11.10
N HIS A 118 5.36 2.89 11.54
CA HIS A 118 4.75 1.70 10.96
C HIS A 118 3.22 1.73 11.12
N SER A 119 2.69 2.06 12.29
CA SER A 119 1.25 2.18 12.52
C SER A 119 0.61 3.26 11.64
N MET A 120 1.25 4.43 11.49
CA MET A 120 0.75 5.47 10.57
C MET A 120 0.74 5.01 9.11
N LYS A 121 1.73 4.20 8.71
CA LYS A 121 1.79 3.64 7.36
C LYS A 121 0.71 2.58 7.16
N GLU A 122 0.53 1.70 8.12
CA GLU A 122 -0.51 0.67 8.10
C GLU A 122 -1.92 1.29 8.05
N GLU A 123 -2.18 2.34 8.84
CA GLU A 123 -3.46 3.08 8.80
C GLU A 123 -3.69 3.72 7.42
N LEU A 124 -2.67 4.33 6.83
CA LEU A 124 -2.74 4.92 5.49
C LEU A 124 -3.07 3.86 4.42
N LEU A 125 -2.34 2.75 4.42
CA LEU A 125 -2.53 1.66 3.47
C LEU A 125 -3.89 0.99 3.67
N THR A 126 -4.30 0.75 4.92
CA THR A 126 -5.60 0.15 5.25
C THR A 126 -6.75 1.06 4.82
N GLY A 127 -6.63 2.36 5.06
CA GLY A 127 -7.61 3.34 4.58
C GLY A 127 -7.75 3.31 3.06
N ARG A 128 -6.61 3.36 2.34
CA ARG A 128 -6.59 3.34 0.87
C ARG A 128 -7.12 2.03 0.28
N ALA A 129 -6.68 0.89 0.81
CA ALA A 129 -7.18 -0.42 0.39
C ALA A 129 -8.68 -0.52 0.64
N GLY A 130 -9.17 -0.01 1.77
CA GLY A 130 -10.60 0.05 2.08
C GLY A 130 -11.40 0.92 1.10
N GLU A 131 -10.92 2.14 0.84
CA GLU A 131 -11.54 3.06 -0.12
C GLU A 131 -11.57 2.44 -1.53
N TRP A 132 -10.46 1.86 -1.98
CA TRP A 132 -10.37 1.20 -3.28
C TRP A 132 -11.34 0.01 -3.40
N LEU A 133 -11.43 -0.85 -2.39
CA LEU A 133 -12.39 -1.94 -2.41
C LEU A 133 -13.83 -1.42 -2.45
N GLU A 134 -14.15 -0.38 -1.68
CA GLU A 134 -15.47 0.27 -1.70
C GLU A 134 -15.79 0.88 -3.08
N GLU A 135 -14.83 1.53 -3.74
CA GLU A 135 -14.95 2.07 -5.12
C GLU A 135 -15.24 0.97 -6.15
N HIS A 136 -14.74 -0.24 -5.92
CA HIS A 136 -14.93 -1.39 -6.79
C HIS A 136 -16.09 -2.32 -6.37
N ASP A 137 -16.94 -1.87 -5.44
CA ASP A 137 -18.06 -2.62 -4.85
C ASP A 137 -17.65 -3.99 -4.23
N ILE A 138 -16.41 -4.08 -3.73
CA ILE A 138 -15.87 -5.27 -3.08
C ILE A 138 -15.91 -5.06 -1.56
N PHE A 139 -16.49 -6.04 -0.86
CA PHE A 139 -16.58 -6.01 0.60
C PHE A 139 -15.99 -7.32 1.15
N PRO A 140 -14.87 -7.28 1.88
CA PRO A 140 -14.38 -8.45 2.57
C PRO A 140 -15.43 -8.90 3.62
N PRO A 141 -15.61 -10.22 3.82
CA PRO A 141 -16.72 -10.77 4.60
C PRO A 141 -16.72 -10.32 6.07
N GLU A 142 -15.60 -9.86 6.63
CA GLU A 142 -15.49 -9.27 7.96
C GLU A 142 -14.45 -8.14 7.94
N ARG A 143 -14.90 -6.88 7.99
CA ARG A 143 -14.06 -5.81 8.55
C ARG A 143 -13.95 -6.16 10.04
N PRO A 144 -12.77 -6.47 10.62
CA PRO A 144 -12.70 -6.61 12.07
C PRO A 144 -13.14 -5.27 12.65
N GLU A 145 -14.30 -5.26 13.31
CA GLU A 145 -14.78 -4.10 14.05
C GLU A 145 -13.66 -3.71 15.01
N GLN A 146 -13.03 -2.55 14.77
CA GLN A 146 -12.06 -1.99 15.70
C GLN A 146 -12.80 -1.79 17.02
N TYR A 147 -12.41 -2.61 18.02
CA TYR A 147 -13.02 -2.64 19.35
C TYR A 147 -12.32 -1.68 20.31
#